data_AF-A0A7C1W9W9-F1
#
_entry.id   AF-A0A7C1W9W9-F1
#
_cell.length_a   1.000
_cell.length_b   1.000
_cell.length_c   1.000
_cell.angle_alpha   90.00
_cell.angle_beta   90.00
_cell.angle_gamma   90.00
#
_symmetry.space_group_name_H-M   'P 1'
#
loop_
_entity.id
_entity.type
_entity.pdbx_description
1 polymer ?
#
loop_
_entity_poly.entity_id
_entity_poly.type
_entity_poly.pdbx_seq_one_letter_code
_entity_poly.pdbx_strand_id
1 'polypeptide(L)'
;MSDLFEGCCKLAVKNFHWIVGDIENFSKKVDNIVSKEFIDSLNFTGMKVEAYEVLLFSYVGAIFSFIFALVIDLAIISFYKFSFSGTGILTIFILAGITIAFPLSALHFISEYPKTKAKYMKIHSLGDIPEILCYIVMYLKLIPNLENAIRFASKESKTSLGKDLKKLMWDLEIKVHNSIDDALTFFANVWGKWSEYLKRSIYLIRSAIHEEGESERIITLDRSLDIVLEGTKSTMIDFVNKMHQPVLAIYSFGVMIPLALVAILPAVAIVGLRISIFQIILVYDFILPMILFFYIRKILLTRPSTFNPPSIPKKHPALNKIKRKSNLLISIIAGFGVSSPLFLSIIFPSIKFPFPFTLFILWGITAGISIYCLKTYTPYKKIRDKIKEMEKEFGDSLYVIGKRIMEGRSAEEAFDYAGETLKGMKMGEIFRKTSFNLLSMRMDIHDALFDNKFGSLKNVYSERIKAIMKLFVEGMKK
;
A
#
# COMPACT_ATOMS: atom_id res chain seq x y z
N MET A 1 -7.32 6.61 1.31
CA MET A 1 -8.36 6.22 0.32
C MET A 1 -9.62 5.77 1.05
N SER A 2 -9.51 4.97 2.12
CA SER A 2 -10.60 4.70 3.08
C SER A 2 -11.30 5.97 3.54
N ASP A 3 -10.54 6.94 4.05
CA ASP A 3 -11.11 8.13 4.69
C ASP A 3 -11.83 9.03 3.69
N LEU A 4 -11.37 9.03 2.43
CA LEU A 4 -12.04 9.72 1.33
C LEU A 4 -13.35 9.01 0.96
N PHE A 5 -13.34 7.67 0.88
CA PHE A 5 -14.54 6.89 0.59
C PHE A 5 -15.61 7.06 1.69
N GLU A 6 -15.19 6.97 2.95
CA GLU A 6 -16.07 7.20 4.12
C GLU A 6 -16.64 8.63 4.11
N GLY A 7 -15.80 9.62 3.80
CA GLY A 7 -16.23 11.01 3.64
C GLY A 7 -17.25 11.17 2.51
N CYS A 8 -17.03 10.53 1.37
CA CYS A 8 -17.97 10.54 0.25
C CYS A 8 -19.30 9.86 0.59
N CYS A 9 -19.29 8.73 1.30
CA CYS A 9 -20.51 8.05 1.73
C CYS A 9 -21.35 8.96 2.64
N LYS A 10 -20.72 9.57 3.65
CA LYS A 10 -21.41 10.48 4.58
C LYS A 10 -21.91 11.75 3.90
N LEU A 11 -21.16 12.28 2.95
CA LEU A 11 -21.58 13.43 2.14
C LEU A 11 -22.77 13.07 1.26
N ALA A 12 -22.77 11.87 0.67
CA ALA A 12 -23.88 11.37 -0.13
C ALA A 12 -25.17 11.28 0.71
N VAL A 13 -25.10 10.70 1.90
CA VAL A 13 -26.25 10.63 2.82
C VAL A 13 -26.73 12.04 3.19
N LYS A 14 -25.81 12.94 3.57
CA LYS A 14 -26.18 14.30 3.98
C LYS A 14 -26.91 15.08 2.88
N ASN A 15 -26.40 15.03 1.65
CA ASN A 15 -26.88 15.88 0.56
C ASN A 15 -27.97 15.21 -0.31
N PHE A 16 -28.05 13.87 -0.32
CA PHE A 16 -28.90 13.09 -1.22
C PHE A 16 -29.83 12.11 -0.52
N HIS A 17 -30.10 12.29 0.79
CA HIS A 17 -31.10 11.49 1.51
C HIS A 17 -32.48 11.48 0.83
N TRP A 18 -32.85 12.58 0.17
CA TRP A 18 -34.10 12.73 -0.57
C TRP A 18 -34.30 11.70 -1.70
N ILE A 19 -33.23 11.10 -2.25
CA ILE A 19 -33.32 10.07 -3.29
C ILE A 19 -34.02 8.81 -2.78
N VAL A 20 -33.92 8.56 -1.47
CA VAL A 20 -34.35 7.32 -0.84
C VAL A 20 -35.58 7.50 0.04
N GLY A 21 -35.94 8.75 0.36
CA GLY A 21 -37.10 9.09 1.19
C GLY A 21 -36.81 8.83 2.66
N ASP A 22 -37.37 7.75 3.20
CA ASP A 22 -37.23 7.37 4.61
C ASP A 22 -35.99 6.49 4.83
N ILE A 23 -34.99 7.06 5.50
CA ILE A 23 -33.68 6.44 5.76
C ILE A 23 -33.82 5.22 6.66
N GLU A 24 -34.72 5.23 7.65
CA GLU A 24 -34.84 4.11 8.59
C GLU A 24 -35.42 2.87 7.90
N ASN A 25 -36.46 3.06 7.10
CA ASN A 25 -37.05 1.99 6.30
C ASN A 25 -36.08 1.47 5.24
N PHE A 26 -35.29 2.35 4.63
CA PHE A 26 -34.26 1.93 3.69
C PHE A 26 -33.13 1.15 4.38
N SER A 27 -32.65 1.60 5.54
CA SER A 27 -31.61 0.90 6.31
C SER A 27 -32.06 -0.52 6.66
N LYS A 28 -33.28 -0.69 7.20
CA LYS A 28 -33.86 -2.01 7.49
C LYS A 28 -33.98 -2.89 6.25
N LYS A 29 -34.38 -2.32 5.11
CA LYS A 29 -34.46 -3.05 3.84
C LYS A 29 -33.08 -3.50 3.35
N VAL A 30 -32.08 -2.63 3.48
CA VAL A 30 -30.70 -2.90 3.09
C VAL A 30 -30.09 -4.00 3.94
N ASP A 31 -30.25 -3.96 5.26
CA ASP A 31 -29.69 -4.98 6.16
C ASP A 31 -30.23 -6.39 5.86
N ASN A 32 -31.46 -6.49 5.38
CA ASN A 32 -32.05 -7.77 4.94
C ASN A 32 -31.55 -8.24 3.55
N ILE A 33 -31.16 -7.32 2.68
CA ILE A 33 -30.71 -7.63 1.30
C ILE A 33 -29.21 -7.93 1.26
N VAL A 34 -28.44 -7.28 2.14
CA VAL A 34 -26.99 -7.31 2.11
C VAL A 34 -26.46 -8.66 2.60
N SER A 35 -25.52 -9.24 1.85
CA SER A 35 -24.94 -10.52 2.21
C SER A 35 -24.12 -10.43 3.51
N LYS A 36 -24.13 -11.49 4.34
CA LYS A 36 -23.29 -11.58 5.55
C LYS A 36 -21.81 -11.27 5.26
N GLU A 37 -21.31 -11.77 4.12
CA GLU A 37 -19.95 -11.49 3.64
C GLU A 37 -19.64 -9.99 3.50
N PHE A 38 -20.61 -9.18 3.09
CA PHE A 38 -20.43 -7.74 2.97
C PHE A 38 -20.30 -7.07 4.34
N ILE A 39 -21.14 -7.47 5.31
CA ILE A 39 -21.07 -6.99 6.69
C ILE A 39 -19.73 -7.38 7.33
N ASP A 40 -19.30 -8.63 7.14
CA ASP A 40 -17.99 -9.11 7.59
C ASP A 40 -16.85 -8.31 6.94
N SER A 41 -17.02 -7.90 5.68
CA SER A 41 -16.04 -7.07 4.96
C SER A 41 -15.96 -5.64 5.51
N LEU A 42 -17.10 -5.03 5.87
CA LEU A 42 -17.14 -3.73 6.54
C LEU A 42 -16.45 -3.79 7.90
N ASN A 43 -16.80 -4.78 8.71
CA ASN A 43 -16.21 -5.01 10.03
C ASN A 43 -14.70 -5.27 9.95
N PHE A 44 -14.26 -6.13 9.02
CA PHE A 44 -12.86 -6.44 8.82
C PHE A 44 -12.04 -5.22 8.34
N THR A 45 -12.61 -4.41 7.44
CA THR A 45 -11.92 -3.21 6.95
C THR A 45 -11.91 -2.06 7.95
N GLY A 46 -12.68 -2.16 9.04
CA GLY A 46 -12.82 -1.15 10.08
C GLY A 46 -13.41 0.18 9.57
N MET A 47 -14.16 0.14 8.45
CA MET A 47 -14.77 1.34 7.91
C MET A 47 -15.88 1.83 8.83
N LYS A 48 -15.92 3.14 9.07
CA LYS A 48 -16.98 3.78 9.88
C LYS A 48 -18.20 4.17 9.04
N VAL A 49 -18.70 3.21 8.25
CA VAL A 49 -19.89 3.37 7.41
C VAL A 49 -20.82 2.17 7.53
N GLU A 50 -22.11 2.44 7.41
CA GLU A 50 -23.14 1.40 7.38
C GLU A 50 -23.44 0.95 5.95
N ALA A 51 -24.07 -0.22 5.80
CA ALA A 51 -24.31 -0.81 4.50
C ALA A 51 -25.20 0.07 3.61
N TYR A 52 -26.18 0.75 4.19
CA TYR A 52 -27.07 1.65 3.46
C TYR A 52 -26.35 2.90 2.95
N GLU A 53 -25.35 3.41 3.68
CA GLU A 53 -24.58 4.59 3.25
C GLU A 53 -23.76 4.27 1.99
N VAL A 54 -23.21 3.06 1.91
CA VAL A 54 -22.45 2.58 0.75
C VAL A 54 -23.35 2.43 -0.48
N LEU A 55 -24.55 1.87 -0.31
CA LEU A 55 -25.51 1.72 -1.41
C LEU A 55 -26.09 3.05 -1.88
N LEU A 56 -26.41 3.96 -0.96
CA LEU A 56 -26.85 5.31 -1.33
C LEU A 56 -25.76 6.02 -2.13
N PHE A 57 -24.50 5.93 -1.69
CA PHE A 57 -23.38 6.48 -2.43
C PHE A 57 -23.18 5.84 -3.81
N SER A 58 -23.41 4.52 -3.96
CA SER A 58 -23.32 3.87 -5.26
C SER A 58 -24.41 4.35 -6.23
N TYR A 59 -25.65 4.56 -5.76
CA TYR A 59 -26.72 5.15 -6.58
C TYR A 59 -26.42 6.59 -6.98
N VAL A 60 -25.99 7.43 -6.03
CA VAL A 60 -25.58 8.81 -6.30
C VAL A 60 -24.43 8.85 -7.31
N GLY A 61 -23.42 7.99 -7.13
CA GLY A 61 -22.30 7.85 -8.05
C GLY A 61 -22.74 7.44 -9.45
N ALA A 62 -23.67 6.50 -9.57
CA ALA A 62 -24.25 6.08 -10.84
C ALA A 62 -24.99 7.26 -11.54
N ILE A 63 -25.81 8.02 -10.82
CA ILE A 63 -26.51 9.19 -11.37
C ILE A 63 -25.51 10.25 -11.87
N PHE A 64 -24.50 10.59 -11.06
CA PHE A 64 -23.48 11.56 -11.48
C PHE A 64 -22.68 11.09 -12.69
N SER A 65 -22.32 9.80 -12.73
CA SER A 65 -21.61 9.23 -13.87
C SER A 65 -22.48 9.21 -15.14
N PHE A 66 -23.80 9.03 -15.02
CA PHE A 66 -24.74 9.13 -16.14
C PHE A 66 -24.83 10.56 -16.67
N ILE A 67 -24.99 11.55 -15.78
CA ILE A 67 -24.99 12.97 -16.17
C ILE A 67 -23.66 13.34 -16.83
N PHE A 68 -22.54 12.88 -16.28
CA PHE A 68 -21.21 13.14 -16.84
C PHE A 68 -21.05 12.52 -18.24
N ALA A 69 -21.51 11.28 -18.43
CA ALA A 69 -21.51 10.65 -19.75
C ALA A 69 -22.35 11.44 -20.75
N LEU A 70 -23.56 11.88 -20.38
CA LEU A 70 -24.40 12.73 -21.23
C LEU A 70 -23.74 14.06 -21.59
N VAL A 71 -23.01 14.69 -20.67
CA VAL A 71 -22.26 15.93 -20.94
C VAL A 71 -21.14 15.68 -21.95
N ILE A 72 -20.43 14.55 -21.84
CA ILE A 72 -19.43 14.14 -22.84
C ILE A 72 -20.09 13.89 -24.19
N ASP A 73 -21.21 13.16 -24.23
CA ASP A 73 -21.94 12.85 -25.45
C ASP A 73 -22.37 14.16 -26.14
N LEU A 74 -22.93 15.12 -25.38
CA LEU A 74 -23.30 16.45 -25.88
C LEU A 74 -22.09 17.23 -26.42
N ALA A 75 -20.94 17.19 -25.72
CA ALA A 75 -19.73 17.86 -26.17
C ALA A 75 -19.25 17.27 -27.52
N ILE A 76 -19.23 15.94 -27.65
CA ILE A 76 -18.83 15.26 -28.87
C ILE A 76 -19.81 15.57 -30.01
N ILE A 77 -21.13 15.50 -29.77
CA ILE A 77 -22.15 15.82 -30.78
C ILE A 77 -22.05 17.30 -31.21
N SER A 78 -21.71 18.21 -30.29
CA SER A 78 -21.49 19.62 -30.60
C SER A 78 -20.31 19.84 -31.55
N PHE A 79 -19.23 19.05 -31.47
CA PHE A 79 -18.13 19.10 -32.43
C PHE A 79 -18.58 18.74 -33.85
N TYR A 80 -19.57 17.85 -33.98
CA TYR A 80 -20.21 17.50 -35.26
C TYR A 80 -21.36 18.45 -35.65
N LYS A 81 -21.50 19.61 -34.98
CA LYS A 81 -22.56 20.60 -35.21
C LYS A 81 -23.97 20.02 -35.16
N PHE A 82 -24.19 19.00 -34.32
CA PHE A 82 -25.48 18.29 -34.20
C PHE A 82 -25.99 17.63 -35.49
N SER A 83 -25.13 17.40 -36.47
CA SER A 83 -25.52 16.71 -37.71
C SER A 83 -25.47 15.20 -37.55
N PHE A 84 -26.64 14.55 -37.50
CA PHE A 84 -26.77 13.08 -37.43
C PHE A 84 -26.12 12.35 -38.62
N SER A 85 -26.10 12.98 -39.80
CA SER A 85 -25.42 12.42 -40.98
C SER A 85 -23.90 12.53 -40.86
N GLY A 86 -23.39 13.56 -40.18
CA GLY A 86 -21.96 13.82 -39.99
C GLY A 86 -21.31 13.03 -38.84
N THR A 87 -22.07 12.66 -37.81
CA THR A 87 -21.58 11.85 -36.68
C THR A 87 -21.29 10.41 -37.09
N GLY A 88 -22.10 9.84 -38.00
CA GLY A 88 -22.00 8.44 -38.42
C GLY A 88 -22.53 7.47 -37.36
N ILE A 89 -23.12 6.37 -37.82
CA ILE A 89 -23.80 5.37 -36.95
C ILE A 89 -22.86 4.79 -35.89
N LEU A 90 -21.60 4.54 -36.24
CA LEU A 90 -20.62 3.92 -35.35
C LEU A 90 -20.25 4.79 -34.14
N THR A 91 -20.22 6.12 -34.28
CA THR A 91 -19.98 7.02 -33.13
C THR A 91 -21.16 6.99 -32.16
N ILE A 92 -22.39 7.03 -32.67
CA ILE A 92 -23.61 7.01 -31.86
C ILE A 92 -23.69 5.74 -31.03
N PHE A 93 -23.35 4.58 -31.62
CA PHE A 93 -23.29 3.32 -30.87
C PHE A 93 -22.25 3.33 -29.76
N ILE A 94 -21.06 3.89 -30.00
CA ILE A 94 -20.01 4.01 -28.97
C ILE A 94 -20.48 4.92 -27.83
N LEU A 95 -21.07 6.08 -28.16
CA LEU A 95 -21.57 7.03 -27.17
C LEU A 95 -22.65 6.37 -26.31
N ALA A 96 -23.70 5.81 -26.92
CA ALA A 96 -24.78 5.12 -26.21
C ALA A 96 -24.25 3.96 -25.34
N GLY A 97 -23.27 3.20 -25.85
CA GLY A 97 -22.60 2.16 -25.09
C GLY A 97 -21.90 2.69 -23.84
N ILE A 98 -21.19 3.82 -23.94
CA ILE A 98 -20.52 4.48 -22.80
C ILE A 98 -21.56 5.03 -21.80
N THR A 99 -22.63 5.67 -22.27
CA THR A 99 -23.68 6.24 -21.41
C THR A 99 -24.35 5.17 -20.53
N ILE A 100 -24.47 3.93 -21.03
CA ILE A 100 -25.04 2.80 -20.28
C ILE A 100 -23.98 2.10 -19.43
N ALA A 101 -22.81 1.82 -20.00
CA ALA A 101 -21.77 1.03 -19.32
C ALA A 101 -21.12 1.78 -18.16
N PHE A 102 -20.94 3.11 -18.29
CA PHE A 102 -20.21 3.90 -17.29
C PHE A 102 -20.96 3.99 -15.95
N PRO A 103 -22.29 4.25 -15.91
CA PRO A 103 -23.06 4.23 -14.66
C PRO A 103 -23.18 2.86 -14.01
N LEU A 104 -23.39 1.81 -14.80
CA LEU A 104 -23.43 0.45 -14.29
C LEU A 104 -22.07 0.05 -13.68
N SER A 105 -20.98 0.45 -14.33
CA SER A 105 -19.63 0.24 -13.80
C SER A 105 -19.44 1.01 -12.49
N ALA A 106 -19.82 2.28 -12.43
CA ALA A 106 -19.72 3.10 -11.22
C ALA A 106 -20.51 2.48 -10.06
N LEU A 107 -21.75 2.04 -10.31
CA LEU A 107 -22.59 1.36 -9.34
C LEU A 107 -21.91 0.10 -8.77
N HIS A 108 -21.42 -0.77 -9.66
CA HIS A 108 -20.77 -2.01 -9.28
C HIS A 108 -19.46 -1.77 -8.50
N PHE A 109 -18.58 -0.90 -9.01
CA PHE A 109 -17.30 -0.62 -8.35
C PHE A 109 -17.45 0.05 -6.98
N ILE A 110 -18.42 0.97 -6.82
CA ILE A 110 -18.66 1.65 -5.54
C ILE A 110 -19.29 0.69 -4.53
N SER A 111 -20.31 -0.08 -4.95
CA SER A 111 -20.99 -1.02 -4.06
C SER A 111 -20.10 -2.18 -3.62
N GLU A 112 -19.27 -2.73 -4.50
CA GLU A 112 -18.36 -3.83 -4.16
C GLU A 112 -17.02 -3.38 -3.56
N TYR A 113 -16.82 -2.06 -3.39
CA TYR A 113 -15.58 -1.52 -2.84
C TYR A 113 -15.20 -2.11 -1.47
N PRO A 114 -16.12 -2.25 -0.48
CA PRO A 114 -15.77 -2.85 0.80
C PRO A 114 -15.30 -4.30 0.71
N LYS A 115 -15.99 -5.14 -0.09
CA LYS A 115 -15.61 -6.54 -0.32
C LYS A 115 -14.23 -6.63 -0.99
N THR A 116 -14.04 -5.84 -2.04
CA THR A 116 -12.81 -5.77 -2.81
C THR A 116 -11.64 -5.33 -1.94
N LYS A 117 -11.83 -4.27 -1.14
CA LYS A 117 -10.82 -3.79 -0.18
C LYS A 117 -10.54 -4.82 0.92
N ALA A 118 -11.56 -5.47 1.48
CA ALA A 118 -11.39 -6.51 2.49
C ALA A 118 -10.54 -7.66 1.95
N LYS A 119 -10.84 -8.13 0.73
CA LYS A 119 -10.07 -9.16 0.05
C LYS A 119 -8.60 -8.74 -0.14
N TYR A 120 -8.35 -7.52 -0.61
CA TYR A 120 -6.99 -7.02 -0.77
C TYR A 120 -6.26 -6.83 0.55
N MET A 121 -6.94 -6.36 1.61
CA MET A 121 -6.35 -6.27 2.94
C MET A 121 -5.95 -7.65 3.47
N LYS A 122 -6.78 -8.69 3.27
CA LYS A 122 -6.44 -10.06 3.67
C LYS A 122 -5.22 -10.59 2.93
N ILE A 123 -5.18 -10.44 1.60
CA ILE A 123 -4.02 -10.82 0.78
C ILE A 123 -2.77 -10.06 1.21
N HIS A 124 -2.90 -8.76 1.47
CA HIS A 124 -1.78 -7.92 1.89
C HIS A 124 -1.27 -8.29 3.29
N SER A 125 -2.19 -8.65 4.19
CA SER A 125 -1.85 -9.11 5.55
C SER A 125 -1.06 -10.41 5.54
N LEU A 126 -1.14 -11.22 4.47
CA LEU A 126 -0.32 -12.43 4.35
C LEU A 126 1.18 -12.13 4.31
N GLY A 127 1.57 -10.97 3.75
CA GLY A 127 2.96 -10.54 3.75
C GLY A 127 3.46 -10.08 5.12
N ASP A 128 2.56 -9.79 6.05
CA ASP A 128 2.88 -9.38 7.43
C ASP A 128 3.13 -10.61 8.33
N ILE A 129 2.77 -11.82 7.89
CA ILE A 129 2.84 -13.05 8.68
C ILE A 129 4.26 -13.35 9.20
N PRO A 130 5.30 -13.36 8.35
CA PRO A 130 6.65 -13.70 8.81
C PRO A 130 7.15 -12.74 9.89
N GLU A 131 6.85 -11.44 9.77
CA GLU A 131 7.24 -10.43 10.76
C GLU A 131 6.64 -10.74 12.13
N ILE A 132 5.32 -10.95 12.17
CA ILE A 132 4.60 -11.20 13.42
C ILE A 132 5.01 -12.50 14.06
N LEU A 133 5.14 -13.58 13.28
CA LEU A 133 5.57 -14.86 13.83
C LEU A 133 7.01 -14.80 14.31
N CYS A 134 7.91 -14.09 13.60
CA CYS A 134 9.25 -13.81 14.10
C CYS A 134 9.21 -13.11 15.47
N TYR A 135 8.38 -12.08 15.65
CA TYR A 135 8.27 -11.42 16.96
C TYR A 135 7.76 -12.34 18.06
N ILE A 136 6.74 -13.15 17.78
CA ILE A 136 6.20 -14.13 18.74
C ILE A 136 7.27 -15.15 19.11
N VAL A 137 7.91 -15.76 18.11
CA VAL A 137 8.92 -16.81 18.30
C VAL A 137 10.16 -16.26 19.01
N MET A 138 10.68 -15.10 18.61
CA MET A 138 11.82 -14.48 19.29
C MET A 138 11.50 -14.19 20.75
N TYR A 139 10.29 -13.73 21.07
CA TYR A 139 9.88 -13.50 22.45
C TYR A 139 9.81 -14.82 23.23
N LEU A 140 9.18 -15.85 22.65
CA LEU A 140 9.04 -17.17 23.28
C LEU A 140 10.37 -17.90 23.53
N LYS A 141 11.40 -17.63 22.71
CA LYS A 141 12.76 -18.11 22.95
C LYS A 141 13.37 -17.51 24.21
N LEU A 142 12.97 -16.30 24.61
CA LEU A 142 13.46 -15.65 25.83
C LEU A 142 12.57 -15.94 27.06
N ILE A 143 11.25 -15.89 26.86
CA ILE A 143 10.24 -16.03 27.91
C ILE A 143 9.12 -16.94 27.35
N PRO A 144 8.97 -18.18 27.85
CA PRO A 144 7.99 -19.14 27.34
C PRO A 144 6.57 -18.83 27.86
N ASN A 145 6.06 -17.63 27.55
CA ASN A 145 4.71 -17.19 27.88
C ASN A 145 4.00 -16.68 26.60
N LEU A 146 2.94 -17.38 26.19
CA LEU A 146 2.21 -17.09 24.96
C LEU A 146 1.53 -15.72 25.01
N GLU A 147 0.88 -15.39 26.12
CA GLU A 147 0.14 -14.15 26.27
C GLU A 147 1.08 -12.94 26.09
N ASN A 148 2.23 -12.96 26.76
CA ASN A 148 3.23 -11.91 26.65
C ASN A 148 3.84 -11.84 25.24
N ALA A 149 4.07 -12.98 24.59
CA ALA A 149 4.58 -13.00 23.21
C ALA A 149 3.59 -12.38 22.22
N ILE A 150 2.29 -12.70 22.32
CA ILE A 150 1.25 -12.11 21.47
C ILE A 150 1.04 -10.63 21.81
N ARG A 151 1.08 -10.25 23.09
CA ARG A 151 1.03 -8.85 23.55
C ARG A 151 2.21 -8.04 23.00
N PHE A 152 3.41 -8.61 23.01
CA PHE A 152 4.60 -7.99 22.44
C PHE A 152 4.45 -7.80 20.92
N ALA A 153 4.10 -8.85 20.19
CA ALA A 153 3.96 -8.80 18.74
C ALA A 153 2.86 -7.81 18.29
N SER A 154 1.72 -7.77 18.99
CA SER A 154 0.62 -6.84 18.69
C SER A 154 0.93 -5.38 19.02
N LYS A 155 1.80 -5.13 20.01
CA LYS A 155 2.25 -3.78 20.37
C LYS A 155 3.29 -3.24 19.40
N GLU A 156 4.19 -4.11 18.93
CA GLU A 156 5.34 -3.72 18.12
C GLU A 156 5.05 -3.73 16.61
N SER A 157 4.17 -4.61 16.13
CA SER A 157 3.80 -4.62 14.72
C SER A 157 2.65 -3.65 14.42
N LYS A 158 2.88 -2.70 13.52
CA LYS A 158 1.88 -1.72 13.03
C LYS A 158 1.10 -2.20 11.80
N THR A 159 1.36 -3.44 11.39
CA THR A 159 0.79 -4.10 10.23
C THR A 159 -0.71 -4.35 10.40
N SER A 160 -1.38 -4.81 9.33
CA SER A 160 -2.81 -5.12 9.43
C SER A 160 -3.03 -6.31 10.36
N LEU A 161 -2.25 -7.37 10.18
CA LEU A 161 -2.33 -8.57 11.03
C LEU A 161 -1.96 -8.27 12.49
N GLY A 162 -1.06 -7.30 12.76
CA GLY A 162 -0.72 -6.86 14.11
C GLY A 162 -1.90 -6.20 14.83
N LYS A 163 -2.73 -5.46 14.09
CA LYS A 163 -3.99 -4.90 14.62
C LYS A 163 -5.01 -5.99 14.92
N ASP A 164 -5.07 -7.03 14.10
CA ASP A 164 -5.94 -8.17 14.35
C ASP A 164 -5.49 -8.98 15.58
N LEU A 165 -4.18 -9.11 15.82
CA LEU A 165 -3.67 -9.62 17.08
C LEU A 165 -3.99 -8.71 18.26
N LYS A 166 -3.93 -7.39 18.08
CA LYS A 166 -4.34 -6.45 19.14
C LYS A 166 -5.83 -6.59 19.47
N LYS A 167 -6.68 -6.79 18.46
CA LYS A 167 -8.09 -7.11 18.64
C LYS A 167 -8.27 -8.43 19.38
N LEU A 168 -7.51 -9.47 19.01
CA LEU A 168 -7.53 -10.76 19.70
C LEU A 168 -7.17 -10.63 21.20
N MET A 169 -6.15 -9.82 21.51
CA MET A 169 -5.78 -9.53 22.90
C MET A 169 -6.88 -8.77 23.66
N TRP A 170 -7.55 -7.83 22.99
CA TRP A 170 -8.69 -7.13 23.58
C TRP A 170 -9.86 -8.10 23.83
N ASP A 171 -10.20 -8.96 22.86
CA ASP A 171 -11.24 -9.99 22.97
C ASP A 171 -10.95 -10.97 24.13
N LEU A 172 -9.67 -11.31 24.34
CA LEU A 172 -9.22 -12.10 25.50
C LEU A 172 -9.41 -11.35 26.83
N GLU A 173 -9.04 -10.07 26.90
CA GLU A 173 -9.17 -9.24 28.11
C GLU A 173 -10.64 -9.03 28.52
N ILE A 174 -11.56 -8.94 27.55
CA ILE A 174 -13.02 -8.87 27.81
C ILE A 174 -13.67 -10.25 28.00
N LYS A 175 -12.88 -11.32 28.04
CA LYS A 175 -13.34 -12.71 28.23
C LYS A 175 -14.30 -13.23 27.15
N VAL A 176 -14.15 -12.79 25.90
CA VAL A 176 -14.80 -13.45 24.75
C VAL A 176 -14.18 -14.84 24.53
N HIS A 177 -12.90 -14.98 24.82
CA HIS A 177 -12.17 -16.26 24.83
C HIS A 177 -11.79 -16.65 26.25
N ASN A 178 -11.83 -17.96 26.55
CA ASN A 178 -11.58 -18.47 27.90
C ASN A 178 -10.08 -18.49 28.27
N SER A 179 -9.22 -18.69 27.27
CA SER A 179 -7.76 -18.76 27.44
C SER A 179 -7.04 -18.25 26.19
N ILE A 180 -5.75 -17.96 26.34
CA ILE A 180 -4.90 -17.59 25.21
C ILE A 180 -4.84 -18.72 24.15
N ASP A 181 -4.87 -19.98 24.57
CA ASP A 181 -4.92 -21.14 23.67
C ASP A 181 -6.20 -21.15 22.83
N ASP A 182 -7.35 -20.88 23.44
CA ASP A 182 -8.64 -20.80 22.75
C ASP A 182 -8.67 -19.63 21.76
N ALA A 183 -8.26 -18.44 22.22
CA ALA A 183 -8.16 -17.25 21.38
C ALA A 183 -7.23 -17.49 20.17
N LEU A 184 -6.05 -18.07 20.40
CA LEU A 184 -5.09 -18.34 19.35
C LEU A 184 -5.58 -19.42 18.37
N THR A 185 -6.35 -20.40 18.86
CA THR A 185 -7.00 -21.42 18.01
C THR A 185 -8.07 -20.79 17.11
N PHE A 186 -8.90 -19.92 17.67
CA PHE A 186 -9.87 -19.14 16.91
C PHE A 186 -9.19 -18.32 15.83
N PHE A 187 -8.12 -17.58 16.18
CA PHE A 187 -7.33 -16.79 15.25
C PHE A 187 -6.73 -17.65 14.12
N ALA A 188 -6.12 -18.80 14.46
CA ALA A 188 -5.54 -19.73 13.50
C ALA A 188 -6.59 -20.30 12.53
N ASN A 189 -7.82 -20.54 12.99
CA ASN A 189 -8.89 -21.05 12.14
C ASN A 189 -9.48 -19.97 11.22
N VAL A 190 -9.60 -18.73 11.69
CA VAL A 190 -10.05 -17.59 10.87
C VAL A 190 -9.03 -17.31 9.75
N TRP A 191 -7.75 -17.21 10.10
CA TRP A 191 -6.68 -16.92 9.15
C TRP A 191 -6.25 -18.12 8.32
N GLY A 192 -6.46 -19.32 8.82
CA GLY A 192 -6.22 -20.57 8.10
C GLY A 192 -7.02 -20.72 6.80
N LYS A 193 -8.12 -19.98 6.65
CA LYS A 193 -8.87 -19.90 5.38
C LYS A 193 -8.08 -19.22 4.25
N TRP A 194 -7.09 -18.39 4.60
CA TRP A 194 -6.30 -17.60 3.66
C TRP A 194 -4.83 -18.05 3.61
N SER A 195 -4.31 -18.63 4.70
CA SER A 195 -2.97 -19.22 4.74
C SER A 195 -2.94 -20.43 5.66
N GLU A 196 -2.83 -21.61 5.06
CA GLU A 196 -2.65 -22.86 5.81
C GLU A 196 -1.32 -22.86 6.58
N TYR A 197 -0.28 -22.26 6.01
CA TYR A 197 1.04 -22.14 6.65
C TYR A 197 0.97 -21.38 7.98
N LEU A 198 0.23 -20.26 8.04
CA LEU A 198 0.02 -19.52 9.28
C LEU A 198 -0.69 -20.38 10.33
N LYS A 199 -1.76 -21.06 9.92
CA LYS A 199 -2.51 -21.96 10.81
C LYS A 199 -1.58 -23.03 11.42
N ARG A 200 -0.79 -23.70 10.58
CA ARG A 200 0.16 -24.74 11.01
C ARG A 200 1.24 -24.19 11.94
N SER A 201 1.83 -23.04 11.62
CA SER A 201 2.85 -22.42 12.46
C SER A 201 2.31 -21.99 13.83
N ILE A 202 1.09 -21.45 13.89
CA ILE A 202 0.45 -21.13 15.16
C ILE A 202 0.24 -22.37 16.03
N TYR A 203 -0.21 -23.49 15.44
CA TYR A 203 -0.37 -24.75 16.18
C TYR A 203 0.97 -25.25 16.74
N LEU A 204 2.07 -25.13 15.98
CA LEU A 204 3.41 -25.49 16.46
C LEU A 204 3.93 -24.55 17.55
N ILE A 205 3.68 -23.25 17.45
CA ILE A 205 4.03 -22.30 18.51
C ILE A 205 3.33 -22.68 19.81
N ARG A 206 2.04 -23.06 19.72
CA ARG A 206 1.26 -23.48 20.87
C ARG A 206 1.78 -24.79 21.47
N SER A 207 2.15 -25.77 20.65
CA SER A 207 2.73 -27.01 21.16
C SER A 207 4.10 -26.79 21.80
N ALA A 208 4.91 -25.86 21.26
CA ALA A 208 6.25 -25.57 21.77
C ALA A 208 6.28 -25.14 23.25
N ILE A 209 5.22 -24.51 23.75
CA ILE A 209 5.12 -24.07 25.15
C ILE A 209 4.94 -25.25 26.12
N HIS A 210 4.43 -26.38 25.61
CA HIS A 210 4.19 -27.59 26.38
C HIS A 210 5.37 -28.58 26.32
N GLU A 211 6.43 -28.25 25.56
CA GLU A 211 7.64 -29.08 25.49
C GLU A 211 8.43 -28.98 26.80
N GLU A 212 8.89 -30.11 27.31
CA GLU A 212 9.60 -30.20 28.59
C GLU A 212 11.03 -29.61 28.49
N GLY A 213 11.70 -29.81 27.35
CA GLY A 213 13.06 -29.34 27.10
C GLY A 213 13.14 -27.96 26.46
N GLU A 214 14.04 -27.10 26.95
CA GLU A 214 14.32 -25.80 26.32
C GLU A 214 14.81 -25.94 24.87
N SER A 215 15.72 -26.88 24.61
CA SER A 215 16.23 -27.15 23.26
C SER A 215 15.13 -27.62 22.31
N GLU A 216 14.26 -28.53 22.75
CA GLU A 216 13.13 -29.04 21.96
C GLU A 216 12.14 -27.93 21.66
N ARG A 217 11.80 -27.11 22.66
CA ARG A 217 10.98 -25.91 22.48
C ARG A 217 11.57 -24.98 21.41
N ILE A 218 12.86 -24.68 21.46
CA ILE A 218 13.52 -23.81 20.48
C ILE A 218 13.45 -24.42 19.07
N ILE A 219 13.69 -25.72 18.93
CA ILE A 219 13.60 -26.43 17.65
C ILE A 219 12.17 -26.37 17.08
N THR A 220 11.15 -26.58 17.92
CA THR A 220 9.74 -26.51 17.49
C THR A 220 9.35 -25.09 17.09
N LEU A 221 9.84 -24.08 17.82
CA LEU A 221 9.65 -22.67 17.48
C LEU A 221 10.34 -22.32 16.15
N ASP A 222 11.56 -22.79 15.90
CA ASP A 222 12.26 -22.56 14.62
C ASP A 222 11.53 -23.23 13.45
N ARG A 223 11.07 -24.46 13.64
CA ARG A 223 10.24 -25.16 12.65
C ARG A 223 8.97 -24.38 12.30
N SER A 224 8.37 -23.70 13.28
CA SER A 224 7.18 -22.87 13.06
C SER A 224 7.49 -21.66 12.15
N LEU A 225 8.68 -21.05 12.28
CA LEU A 225 9.12 -19.96 11.42
C LEU A 225 9.41 -20.46 10.01
N ASP A 226 10.12 -21.57 9.88
CA ASP A 226 10.50 -22.15 8.58
C ASP A 226 9.27 -22.46 7.72
N ILE A 227 8.21 -23.02 8.31
CA ILE A 227 6.95 -23.32 7.61
C ILE A 227 6.33 -22.07 6.99
N VAL A 228 6.38 -20.94 7.68
CA VAL A 228 5.83 -19.67 7.18
C VAL A 228 6.74 -19.02 6.16
N LEU A 229 8.05 -19.08 6.35
CA LEU A 229 9.01 -18.53 5.40
C LEU A 229 8.93 -19.29 4.07
N GLU A 230 8.92 -20.63 4.12
CA GLU A 230 8.75 -21.46 2.92
C GLU A 230 7.35 -21.30 2.32
N GLY A 231 6.31 -21.19 3.14
CA GLY A 231 4.95 -20.91 2.67
C GLY A 231 4.83 -19.57 1.94
N THR A 232 5.49 -18.52 2.46
CA THR A 232 5.54 -17.20 1.83
C THR A 232 6.28 -17.25 0.50
N LYS A 233 7.41 -17.96 0.45
CA LYS A 233 8.20 -18.19 -0.76
C LYS A 233 7.40 -18.98 -1.81
N SER A 234 6.76 -20.07 -1.43
CA SER A 234 5.90 -20.88 -2.29
C SER A 234 4.74 -20.05 -2.85
N THR A 235 4.08 -19.24 -2.03
CA THR A 235 3.00 -18.34 -2.47
C THR A 235 3.49 -17.33 -3.51
N MET A 236 4.70 -16.78 -3.34
CA MET A 236 5.30 -15.88 -4.32
C MET A 236 5.64 -16.61 -5.63
N ILE A 237 6.17 -17.83 -5.57
CA ILE A 237 6.46 -18.65 -6.76
C ILE A 237 5.17 -18.92 -7.53
N ASP A 238 4.11 -19.34 -6.85
CA ASP A 238 2.80 -19.58 -7.46
C ASP A 238 2.21 -18.33 -8.10
N PHE A 239 2.36 -17.18 -7.44
CA PHE A 239 1.96 -15.90 -8.01
C PHE A 239 2.74 -15.62 -9.30
N VAL A 240 4.07 -15.71 -9.28
CA VAL A 240 4.92 -15.47 -10.47
C VAL A 240 4.56 -16.41 -11.62
N ASN A 241 4.31 -17.69 -11.34
CA ASN A 241 3.88 -18.66 -12.36
C ASN A 241 2.53 -18.27 -12.98
N LYS A 242 1.57 -17.81 -12.16
CA LYS A 242 0.25 -17.34 -12.62
C LYS A 242 0.32 -16.02 -13.40
N MET A 243 1.40 -15.25 -13.28
CA MET A 243 1.56 -13.96 -13.97
C MET A 243 1.84 -14.10 -15.47
N HIS A 244 2.25 -15.27 -15.96
CA HIS A 244 2.58 -15.45 -17.37
C HIS A 244 1.39 -15.14 -18.30
N GLN A 245 0.22 -15.74 -18.05
CA GLN A 245 -0.96 -15.52 -18.91
C GLN A 245 -1.47 -14.08 -18.87
N PRO A 246 -1.62 -13.42 -17.70
CA PRO A 246 -2.02 -12.01 -17.66
C PRO A 246 -1.04 -11.07 -18.36
N VAL A 247 0.27 -11.32 -18.26
CA VAL A 247 1.28 -10.53 -18.98
C VAL A 247 1.15 -10.70 -20.49
N LEU A 248 0.96 -11.94 -20.97
CA LEU A 248 0.70 -12.20 -22.38
C LEU A 248 -0.57 -11.48 -22.85
N ALA A 249 -1.65 -11.53 -22.06
CA ALA A 249 -2.87 -10.78 -22.37
C ALA A 249 -2.62 -9.26 -22.44
N ILE A 250 -1.88 -8.68 -21.50
CA ILE A 250 -1.51 -7.25 -21.54
C ILE A 250 -0.72 -6.93 -22.81
N TYR A 251 0.22 -7.78 -23.20
CA TYR A 251 0.98 -7.60 -24.43
C TYR A 251 0.10 -7.72 -25.68
N SER A 252 -0.75 -8.73 -25.76
CA SER A 252 -1.65 -8.93 -26.89
C SER A 252 -2.66 -7.81 -27.04
N PHE A 253 -3.38 -7.44 -25.96
CA PHE A 253 -4.39 -6.40 -26.00
C PHE A 253 -3.81 -4.99 -26.01
N GLY A 254 -2.68 -4.77 -25.34
CA GLY A 254 -2.09 -3.43 -25.19
C GLY A 254 -1.05 -3.07 -26.24
N VAL A 255 -0.46 -4.04 -26.93
CA VAL A 255 0.56 -3.80 -27.95
C VAL A 255 0.16 -4.40 -29.29
N MET A 256 -0.10 -5.72 -29.36
CA MET A 256 -0.30 -6.39 -30.65
C MET A 256 -1.57 -5.96 -31.37
N ILE A 257 -2.71 -5.92 -30.68
CA ILE A 257 -4.00 -5.52 -31.28
C ILE A 257 -3.95 -4.06 -31.75
N PRO A 258 -3.46 -3.10 -30.94
CA PRO A 258 -3.27 -1.73 -31.40
C PRO A 258 -2.41 -1.63 -32.66
N LEU A 259 -1.26 -2.32 -32.66
CA LEU A 259 -0.35 -2.31 -33.80
C LEU A 259 -1.00 -2.89 -35.06
N ALA A 260 -1.70 -4.02 -34.93
CA ALA A 260 -2.37 -4.69 -36.04
C ALA A 260 -3.51 -3.83 -36.62
N LEU A 261 -4.34 -3.23 -35.77
CA LEU A 261 -5.43 -2.36 -36.21
C LEU A 261 -4.89 -1.09 -36.90
N VAL A 262 -3.83 -0.46 -36.39
CA VAL A 262 -3.18 0.68 -37.07
C VAL A 262 -2.62 0.25 -38.43
N ALA A 263 -2.03 -0.95 -38.54
CA ALA A 263 -1.52 -1.48 -39.80
C ALA A 263 -2.64 -1.78 -40.83
N ILE A 264 -3.83 -2.19 -40.36
CA ILE A 264 -4.98 -2.51 -41.22
C ILE A 264 -5.80 -1.25 -41.58
N LEU A 265 -5.60 -0.13 -40.87
CA LEU A 265 -6.35 1.12 -41.07
C LEU A 265 -6.40 1.60 -42.54
N PRO A 266 -5.31 1.57 -43.33
CA PRO A 266 -5.35 1.93 -44.75
C PRO A 266 -6.27 1.00 -45.58
N ALA A 267 -6.28 -0.30 -45.28
CA ALA A 267 -7.14 -1.26 -45.98
C ALA A 267 -8.63 -1.04 -45.65
N VAL A 268 -8.96 -0.71 -44.40
CA VAL A 268 -10.34 -0.40 -43.98
C VAL A 268 -10.87 0.84 -44.68
N ALA A 269 -10.01 1.84 -44.89
CA ALA A 269 -10.38 3.05 -45.63
C ALA A 269 -10.76 2.75 -47.10
N ILE A 270 -10.10 1.77 -47.74
CA ILE A 270 -10.38 1.34 -49.13
C ILE A 270 -11.76 0.67 -49.22
N VAL A 271 -12.17 -0.08 -48.20
CA VAL A 271 -13.49 -0.76 -48.13
C VAL A 271 -14.65 0.25 -47.90
N GLY A 272 -14.34 1.53 -47.68
CA GLY A 272 -15.35 2.59 -47.53
C GLY A 272 -15.79 2.85 -46.10
N LEU A 273 -15.20 2.16 -45.11
CA LEU A 273 -15.39 2.46 -43.69
C LEU A 273 -14.56 3.69 -43.32
N ARG A 274 -15.24 4.84 -43.16
CA ARG A 274 -14.60 6.09 -42.73
C ARG A 274 -14.49 6.11 -41.20
N ILE A 275 -13.37 5.62 -40.68
CA ILE A 275 -13.03 5.77 -39.27
C ILE A 275 -12.60 7.21 -39.03
N SER A 276 -13.26 7.90 -38.09
CA SER A 276 -12.89 9.27 -37.73
C SER A 276 -11.66 9.29 -36.81
N ILE A 277 -10.85 10.35 -36.91
CA ILE A 277 -9.73 10.59 -35.99
C ILE A 277 -10.18 10.59 -34.53
N PHE A 278 -11.38 11.10 -34.23
CA PHE A 278 -11.95 11.07 -32.89
C PHE A 278 -12.18 9.66 -32.36
N GLN A 279 -12.63 8.72 -33.20
CA GLN A 279 -12.79 7.31 -32.81
C GLN A 279 -11.44 6.69 -32.47
N ILE A 280 -10.40 6.99 -33.24
CA ILE A 280 -9.04 6.48 -32.98
C ILE A 280 -8.52 7.02 -31.65
N ILE A 281 -8.57 8.34 -31.44
CA ILE A 281 -8.14 8.97 -30.18
C ILE A 281 -8.92 8.38 -29.00
N LEU A 282 -10.24 8.31 -29.09
CA LEU A 282 -11.10 7.82 -28.00
C LEU A 282 -10.81 6.35 -27.66
N VAL A 283 -10.68 5.48 -28.66
CA VAL A 283 -10.43 4.05 -28.44
C VAL A 283 -9.01 3.80 -27.93
N TYR A 284 -8.01 4.41 -28.55
CA TYR A 284 -6.59 4.11 -28.29
C TYR A 284 -5.97 4.90 -27.14
N ASP A 285 -6.33 6.17 -26.99
CA ASP A 285 -5.70 7.03 -25.98
C ASP A 285 -6.48 7.05 -24.67
N PHE A 286 -7.76 6.67 -24.70
CA PHE A 286 -8.63 6.65 -23.50
C PHE A 286 -9.14 5.26 -23.13
N ILE A 287 -9.96 4.63 -23.97
CA ILE A 287 -10.62 3.35 -23.61
C ILE A 287 -9.60 2.26 -23.31
N LEU A 288 -8.68 2.01 -24.25
CA LEU A 288 -7.72 0.92 -24.14
C LEU A 288 -6.76 1.10 -22.95
N PRO A 289 -6.14 2.27 -22.71
CA PRO A 289 -5.33 2.52 -21.52
C PRO A 289 -6.13 2.39 -20.23
N MET A 290 -7.41 2.79 -20.22
CA MET A 290 -8.27 2.64 -19.04
C MET A 290 -8.54 1.17 -18.72
N ILE A 291 -8.90 0.37 -19.73
CA ILE A 291 -9.12 -1.08 -19.59
C ILE A 291 -7.84 -1.76 -19.10
N LEU A 292 -6.70 -1.47 -19.74
CA LEU A 292 -5.40 -2.01 -19.33
C LEU A 292 -5.04 -1.59 -17.92
N PHE A 293 -5.26 -0.33 -17.55
CA PHE A 293 -5.00 0.17 -16.21
C PHE A 293 -5.79 -0.62 -15.16
N PHE A 294 -7.09 -0.82 -15.37
CA PHE A 294 -7.91 -1.61 -14.44
C PHE A 294 -7.46 -3.08 -14.39
N TYR A 295 -7.14 -3.68 -15.53
CA TYR A 295 -6.68 -5.07 -15.60
C TYR A 295 -5.33 -5.24 -14.87
N ILE A 296 -4.33 -4.41 -15.19
CA ILE A 296 -3.02 -4.37 -14.54
C ILE A 296 -3.19 -4.14 -13.04
N ARG A 297 -4.02 -3.18 -12.64
CA ARG A 297 -4.28 -2.88 -11.23
C ARG A 297 -4.91 -4.08 -10.52
N LYS A 298 -5.89 -4.75 -11.13
CA LYS A 298 -6.52 -5.96 -10.57
C LYS A 298 -5.48 -7.05 -10.31
N ILE A 299 -4.56 -7.27 -11.25
CA ILE A 299 -3.48 -8.24 -11.12
C ILE A 299 -2.49 -7.82 -10.00
N LEU A 300 -2.04 -6.57 -10.01
CA LEU A 300 -1.09 -6.06 -9.01
C LEU A 300 -1.64 -6.09 -7.59
N LEU A 301 -2.94 -5.90 -7.41
CA LEU A 301 -3.59 -5.98 -6.10
C LEU A 301 -3.70 -7.42 -5.55
N THR A 302 -3.48 -8.43 -6.39
CA THR A 302 -3.37 -9.84 -5.95
C THR A 302 -1.94 -10.26 -5.62
N ARG A 303 -0.96 -9.37 -5.85
CA ARG A 303 0.44 -9.63 -5.52
C ARG A 303 0.56 -9.89 -4.01
N PRO A 304 1.15 -11.03 -3.59
CA PRO A 304 1.50 -11.25 -2.20
C PRO A 304 2.34 -10.09 -1.69
N SER A 305 1.95 -9.53 -0.54
CA SER A 305 2.59 -8.33 -0.01
C SER A 305 4.05 -8.60 0.32
N THR A 306 4.90 -7.65 -0.06
CA THR A 306 6.26 -7.50 0.45
C THR A 306 6.24 -6.49 1.59
N PHE A 307 7.13 -6.68 2.58
CA PHE A 307 7.31 -5.80 3.75
C PHE A 307 6.97 -4.32 3.47
N ASN A 308 6.08 -3.76 4.29
CA ASN A 308 5.63 -2.38 4.11
C ASN A 308 6.82 -1.42 4.18
N PRO A 309 6.96 -0.48 3.24
CA PRO A 309 8.06 0.47 3.28
C PRO A 309 7.96 1.33 4.55
N PRO A 310 9.09 1.68 5.18
CA PRO A 310 9.09 2.45 6.41
C PRO A 310 8.43 3.82 6.23
N SER A 311 7.51 4.16 7.13
CA SER A 311 6.81 5.45 7.11
C SER A 311 7.67 6.53 7.76
N ILE A 312 8.23 7.43 6.95
CA ILE A 312 9.06 8.53 7.44
C ILE A 312 8.15 9.73 7.79
N PRO A 313 8.13 10.20 9.05
CA PRO A 313 7.33 11.34 9.46
C PRO A 313 7.88 12.64 8.87
N LYS A 314 6.96 13.57 8.55
CA LYS A 314 7.29 14.89 7.99
C LYS A 314 8.19 15.74 8.91
N LYS A 315 8.19 15.46 10.22
CA LYS A 315 8.98 16.17 11.25
C LYS A 315 10.47 15.77 11.27
N HIS A 316 10.91 14.84 10.41
CA HIS A 316 12.31 14.41 10.40
C HIS A 316 13.25 15.60 10.10
N PRO A 317 14.37 15.77 10.84
CA PRO A 317 15.26 16.93 10.70
C PRO A 317 15.74 17.20 9.27
N ALA A 318 16.03 16.15 8.50
CA ALA A 318 16.47 16.29 7.10
C ALA A 318 15.33 16.72 6.13
N LEU A 319 14.07 16.63 6.56
CA LEU A 319 12.90 17.03 5.78
C LEU A 319 12.42 18.46 6.10
N ASN A 320 12.75 19.00 7.28
CA ASN A 320 12.37 20.38 7.66
C ASN A 320 12.92 21.45 6.71
N LYS A 321 14.03 21.17 6.02
CA LYS A 321 14.64 22.08 5.03
C LYS A 321 13.87 22.12 3.70
N ILE A 322 12.89 21.25 3.48
CA ILE A 322 12.17 21.14 2.20
C ILE A 322 11.03 22.16 2.14
N LYS A 323 11.25 23.24 1.37
CA LYS A 323 10.21 24.23 1.07
C LYS A 323 9.40 23.79 -0.16
N ARG A 324 8.36 22.97 0.03
CA ARG A 324 7.52 22.44 -1.08
C ARG A 324 6.98 23.52 -2.00
N LYS A 325 6.51 24.65 -1.45
CA LYS A 325 5.98 25.78 -2.24
C LYS A 325 7.06 26.43 -3.12
N SER A 326 8.28 26.58 -2.59
CA SER A 326 9.41 27.13 -3.35
C SER A 326 9.88 26.16 -4.44
N ASN A 327 9.93 24.86 -4.14
CA ASN A 327 10.25 23.84 -5.14
C ASN A 327 9.23 23.81 -6.28
N LEU A 328 7.94 23.99 -5.96
CA LEU A 328 6.86 24.08 -6.95
C LEU A 328 7.02 25.33 -7.81
N LEU A 329 7.36 26.49 -7.22
CA LEU A 329 7.62 27.71 -7.97
C LEU A 329 8.82 27.58 -8.92
N ILE A 330 9.93 26.98 -8.46
CA ILE A 330 11.11 26.72 -9.29
C ILE A 330 10.79 25.75 -10.44
N SER A 331 9.98 24.72 -10.15
CA SER A 331 9.51 23.76 -11.16
C SER A 331 8.66 24.44 -12.24
N ILE A 332 7.74 25.32 -11.84
CA ILE A 332 6.91 26.08 -12.76
C ILE A 332 7.78 27.01 -13.62
N ILE A 333 8.71 27.76 -13.02
CA ILE A 333 9.62 28.65 -13.76
C ILE A 333 10.47 27.86 -14.76
N ALA A 334 11.00 26.71 -14.35
CA ALA A 334 11.79 25.86 -15.24
C ALA A 334 10.93 25.28 -16.37
N GLY A 335 9.70 24.87 -16.09
CA GLY A 335 8.76 24.39 -17.10
C GLY A 335 8.41 25.49 -18.12
N PHE A 336 8.12 26.71 -17.64
CA PHE A 336 7.89 27.86 -18.50
C PHE A 336 9.13 28.24 -19.32
N GLY A 337 10.31 28.19 -18.72
CA GLY A 337 11.59 28.43 -19.42
C GLY A 337 11.82 27.44 -20.57
N VAL A 338 11.55 26.15 -20.36
CA VAL A 338 11.64 25.13 -21.42
C VAL A 338 10.57 25.34 -22.49
N SER A 339 9.38 25.83 -22.13
CA SER A 339 8.33 26.18 -23.09
C SER A 339 8.52 27.54 -23.77
N SER A 340 9.53 28.33 -23.38
CA SER A 340 9.74 29.70 -23.86
C SER A 340 9.86 29.85 -25.39
N PRO A 341 10.39 28.89 -26.17
CA PRO A 341 10.39 28.98 -27.63
C PRO A 341 9.00 29.12 -28.23
N LEU A 342 7.96 28.57 -27.58
CA LEU A 342 6.55 28.74 -27.94
C LEU A 342 6.11 30.19 -27.79
N PHE A 343 6.40 30.81 -26.65
CA PHE A 343 6.01 32.19 -26.40
C PHE A 343 6.75 33.15 -27.34
N LEU A 344 8.01 32.84 -27.64
CA LEU A 344 8.85 33.63 -28.52
C LEU A 344 8.38 33.55 -29.99
N SER A 345 7.85 32.41 -30.44
CA SER A 345 7.26 32.29 -31.78
C SER A 345 5.89 32.96 -31.91
N ILE A 346 5.11 33.06 -30.83
CA ILE A 346 3.85 33.83 -30.81
C ILE A 346 4.14 35.33 -30.94
N ILE A 347 5.19 35.82 -30.27
CA ILE A 347 5.58 37.24 -30.29
C ILE A 347 6.31 37.59 -31.59
N PHE A 348 7.13 36.68 -32.14
CA PHE A 348 7.89 36.88 -33.37
C PHE A 348 7.58 35.77 -34.40
N PRO A 349 6.55 35.97 -35.26
CA PRO A 349 6.11 34.97 -36.24
C PRO A 349 7.18 34.59 -37.29
N SER A 350 8.21 35.43 -37.45
CA SER A 350 9.30 35.22 -38.40
C SER A 350 10.26 34.10 -38.01
N ILE A 351 10.23 33.67 -36.74
CA ILE A 351 11.13 32.62 -36.21
C ILE A 351 10.46 31.26 -36.41
N LYS A 352 10.92 30.52 -37.43
CA LYS A 352 10.48 29.15 -37.69
C LYS A 352 11.33 28.18 -36.88
N PHE A 353 10.73 27.50 -35.91
CA PHE A 353 11.36 26.38 -35.24
C PHE A 353 11.19 25.09 -36.07
N PRO A 354 12.17 24.17 -36.05
CA PRO A 354 12.10 22.92 -36.80
C PRO A 354 11.11 21.91 -36.20
N PHE A 355 10.60 22.16 -34.99
CA PHE A 355 9.69 21.27 -34.27
C PHE A 355 8.29 21.87 -34.10
N PRO A 356 7.23 21.04 -34.08
CA PRO A 356 5.88 21.52 -33.81
C PRO A 356 5.77 22.12 -32.40
N PHE A 357 5.05 23.24 -32.32
CA PHE A 357 4.84 24.02 -31.10
C PHE A 357 4.29 23.21 -29.91
N THR A 358 3.50 22.18 -30.19
CA THR A 358 2.93 21.26 -29.19
C THR A 358 3.99 20.50 -28.39
N LEU A 359 5.16 20.21 -28.97
CA LEU A 359 6.24 19.49 -28.27
C LEU A 359 6.88 20.34 -27.17
N PHE A 360 7.02 21.64 -27.37
CA PHE A 360 7.60 22.54 -26.36
C PHE A 360 6.71 22.62 -25.10
N ILE A 361 5.39 22.54 -25.27
CA ILE A 361 4.43 22.47 -24.15
C ILE A 361 4.63 21.15 -23.39
N LEU A 362 4.69 20.02 -24.11
CA LEU A 362 4.91 18.71 -23.51
C LEU A 362 6.26 18.64 -22.76
N TRP A 363 7.33 19.18 -23.33
CA TRP A 363 8.65 19.24 -22.68
C TRP A 363 8.65 20.15 -21.46
N GLY A 364 7.98 21.31 -21.53
CA GLY A 364 7.82 22.21 -20.40
C GLY A 364 7.12 21.54 -19.21
N ILE A 365 5.98 20.88 -19.46
CA ILE A 365 5.23 20.14 -18.44
C ILE A 365 6.09 19.01 -17.85
N THR A 366 6.75 18.22 -18.72
CA THR A 366 7.58 17.08 -18.30
C THR A 366 8.77 17.54 -17.46
N ALA A 367 9.47 18.59 -17.89
CA ALA A 367 10.59 19.18 -17.16
C ALA A 367 10.15 19.74 -15.80
N GLY A 368 9.02 20.46 -15.76
CA GLY A 368 8.43 20.95 -14.53
C GLY A 368 8.16 19.83 -13.52
N ILE A 369 7.42 18.80 -13.93
CA ILE A 369 7.10 17.64 -13.08
C ILE A 369 8.39 16.94 -12.62
N SER A 370 9.33 16.70 -13.52
CA SER A 370 10.59 16.02 -13.22
C SER A 370 11.41 16.77 -12.16
N ILE A 371 11.61 18.09 -12.34
CA ILE A 371 12.36 18.93 -11.40
C ILE A 371 11.68 18.98 -10.03
N TYR A 372 10.35 19.09 -10.00
CA TYR A 372 9.59 19.07 -8.75
C TYR A 372 9.81 17.75 -8.00
N CYS A 373 9.69 16.62 -8.71
CA CYS A 373 9.86 15.29 -8.15
C CYS A 373 11.28 15.07 -7.63
N LEU A 374 12.30 15.42 -8.41
CA LEU A 374 13.70 15.27 -8.02
C LEU A 374 14.04 16.12 -6.78
N LYS A 375 13.69 17.41 -6.77
CA LYS A 375 14.00 18.28 -5.62
C LYS A 375 13.24 17.89 -4.35
N THR A 376 11.98 17.48 -4.48
CA THR A 376 11.12 17.22 -3.33
C THR A 376 11.35 15.82 -2.74
N TYR A 377 11.58 14.80 -3.57
CA TYR A 377 11.64 13.40 -3.10
C TYR A 377 13.05 12.83 -2.91
N THR A 378 14.10 13.47 -3.43
CA THR A 378 15.49 13.02 -3.19
C THR A 378 15.85 12.89 -1.70
N PRO A 379 15.48 13.83 -0.81
CA PRO A 379 15.77 13.68 0.62
C PRO A 379 15.06 12.48 1.26
N TYR A 380 13.81 12.21 0.85
CA TYR A 380 13.07 11.03 1.30
C TYR A 380 13.77 9.74 0.86
N LYS A 381 14.23 9.70 -0.40
CA LYS A 381 14.99 8.56 -0.94
C LYS A 381 16.26 8.32 -0.12
N LYS A 382 17.06 9.37 0.14
CA LYS A 382 18.28 9.26 0.96
C LYS A 382 18.04 8.68 2.36
N ILE A 383 16.94 9.05 3.01
CA ILE A 383 16.59 8.49 4.33
C ILE A 383 16.22 7.00 4.20
N ARG A 384 15.43 6.64 3.18
CA ARG A 384 15.06 5.24 2.93
C ARG A 384 16.28 4.37 2.61
N ASP A 385 17.20 4.87 1.79
CA ASP A 385 18.43 4.17 1.44
C ASP A 385 19.29 3.92 2.69
N LYS A 386 19.43 4.92 3.57
CA LYS A 386 20.09 4.75 4.88
C LYS A 386 19.40 3.72 5.77
N ILE A 387 18.07 3.70 5.83
CA ILE A 387 17.33 2.69 6.61
C ILE A 387 17.58 1.29 6.04
N LYS A 388 17.55 1.14 4.72
CA LYS A 388 17.82 -0.13 4.04
C LYS A 388 19.25 -0.62 4.29
N GLU A 389 20.21 0.28 4.34
CA GLU A 389 21.60 -0.01 4.69
C GLU A 389 21.72 -0.48 6.16
N MET A 390 21.16 0.28 7.11
CA MET A 390 21.09 -0.12 8.51
C MET A 390 20.43 -1.50 8.68
N GLU A 391 19.34 -1.76 7.95
CA GLU A 391 18.63 -3.04 7.98
C GLU A 391 19.45 -4.21 7.47
N LYS A 392 20.36 -4.00 6.51
CA LYS A 392 21.28 -5.04 6.04
C LYS A 392 22.37 -5.33 7.05
N GLU A 393 22.97 -4.27 7.61
CA GLU A 393 24.04 -4.36 8.61
C GLU A 393 23.55 -4.85 9.98
N PHE A 394 22.23 -4.82 10.23
CA PHE A 394 21.66 -5.02 11.55
C PHE A 394 21.94 -6.40 12.16
N GLY A 395 21.95 -7.45 11.34
CA GLY A 395 22.23 -8.81 11.81
C GLY A 395 23.65 -8.94 12.36
N ASP A 396 24.64 -8.50 11.58
CA ASP A 396 26.06 -8.49 11.98
C ASP A 396 26.27 -7.61 13.21
N SER A 397 25.58 -6.48 13.25
CA SER A 397 25.62 -5.51 14.35
C SER A 397 25.13 -6.12 15.67
N LEU A 398 24.03 -6.89 15.64
CA LEU A 398 23.51 -7.60 16.80
C LEU A 398 24.43 -8.73 17.25
N TYR A 399 25.07 -9.44 16.31
CA TYR A 399 26.02 -10.49 16.65
C TYR A 399 27.21 -9.95 17.45
N VAL A 400 27.77 -8.80 17.06
CA VAL A 400 28.89 -8.16 17.77
C VAL A 400 28.51 -7.78 19.21
N ILE A 401 27.33 -7.18 19.40
CA ILE A 401 26.83 -6.84 20.74
C ILE A 401 26.56 -8.09 21.55
N GLY A 402 25.83 -9.05 20.97
CA GLY A 402 25.43 -10.29 21.63
C GLY A 402 26.63 -11.07 22.12
N LYS A 403 27.70 -11.18 21.32
CA LYS A 403 28.95 -11.85 21.70
C LYS A 403 29.57 -11.22 22.96
N ARG A 404 29.66 -9.89 23.04
CA ARG A 404 30.25 -9.22 24.22
C ARG A 404 29.42 -9.41 25.48
N ILE A 405 28.10 -9.44 25.35
CA ILE A 405 27.21 -9.70 26.49
C ILE A 405 27.32 -11.15 26.95
N MET A 406 27.44 -12.11 26.02
CA MET A 406 27.68 -13.52 26.35
C MET A 406 29.04 -13.74 27.03
N GLU A 407 30.03 -12.91 26.74
CA GLU A 407 31.32 -12.88 27.46
C GLU A 407 31.22 -12.25 28.86
N GLY A 408 30.03 -11.84 29.31
CA GLY A 408 29.78 -11.24 30.62
C GLY A 408 30.09 -9.74 30.71
N ARG A 409 30.34 -9.06 29.57
CA ARG A 409 30.56 -7.62 29.56
C ARG A 409 29.26 -6.86 29.75
N SER A 410 29.34 -5.67 30.34
CA SER A 410 28.18 -4.80 30.49
C SER A 410 27.65 -4.36 29.12
N ALA A 411 26.35 -4.01 29.06
CA ALA A 411 25.78 -3.50 27.82
C ALA A 411 26.45 -2.22 27.34
N GLU A 412 26.93 -1.38 28.26
CA GLU A 412 27.65 -0.15 27.95
C GLU A 412 28.93 -0.45 27.17
N GLU A 413 29.75 -1.36 27.69
CA GLU A 413 30.98 -1.82 27.05
C GLU A 413 30.69 -2.51 25.72
N ALA A 414 29.61 -3.28 25.64
CA ALA A 414 29.19 -3.94 24.40
C ALA A 414 28.78 -2.94 23.30
N PHE A 415 28.00 -1.89 23.64
CA PHE A 415 27.63 -0.84 22.67
C PHE A 415 28.84 0.00 22.25
N ASP A 416 29.76 0.28 23.17
CA ASP A 416 30.97 1.02 22.86
C ASP A 416 31.87 0.25 21.88
N TYR A 417 32.15 -1.01 22.22
CA TYR A 417 32.93 -1.92 21.39
C TYR A 417 32.28 -2.13 20.01
N ALA A 418 30.96 -2.30 19.95
CA ALA A 418 30.25 -2.45 18.69
C ALA A 418 30.31 -1.17 17.83
N GLY A 419 30.20 0.01 18.46
CA GLY A 419 30.36 1.30 17.78
C GLY A 419 31.76 1.49 17.19
N GLU A 420 32.79 0.98 17.87
CA GLU A 420 34.18 1.02 17.40
C GLU A 420 34.48 -0.01 16.31
N THR A 421 34.00 -1.24 16.48
CA THR A 421 34.26 -2.36 15.57
C THR A 421 33.55 -2.15 14.23
N LEU A 422 32.36 -1.56 14.27
CA LEU A 422 31.52 -1.28 13.10
C LEU A 422 31.77 0.13 12.53
N LYS A 423 32.99 0.67 12.70
CA LYS A 423 33.38 1.98 12.14
C LYS A 423 33.16 1.97 10.62
N GLY A 424 32.40 2.96 10.13
CA GLY A 424 32.02 3.10 8.72
C GLY A 424 30.61 2.59 8.39
N MET A 425 30.06 1.69 9.21
CA MET A 425 28.67 1.22 9.10
C MET A 425 27.69 2.21 9.73
N LYS A 426 26.45 2.24 9.24
CA LYS A 426 25.40 3.12 9.79
C LYS A 426 24.94 2.69 11.16
N MET A 427 24.88 1.38 11.41
CA MET A 427 24.55 0.86 12.74
C MET A 427 25.64 1.18 13.78
N GLY A 428 26.92 1.21 13.38
CA GLY A 428 28.02 1.61 14.27
C GLY A 428 27.86 3.05 14.79
N GLU A 429 27.43 3.98 13.94
CA GLU A 429 27.12 5.36 14.37
C GLU A 429 26.01 5.41 15.43
N ILE A 430 24.97 4.56 15.28
CA ILE A 430 23.86 4.46 16.23
C ILE A 430 24.33 3.87 17.57
N PHE A 431 25.12 2.79 17.55
CA PHE A 431 25.63 2.16 18.76
C PHE A 431 26.60 3.03 19.52
N ARG A 432 27.49 3.75 18.84
CA ARG A 432 28.34 4.76 19.46
C ARG A 432 27.52 5.86 20.14
N LYS A 433 26.42 6.28 19.52
CA LYS A 433 25.49 7.22 20.15
C LYS A 433 24.77 6.61 21.37
N THR A 434 24.39 5.34 21.30
CA THR A 434 23.84 4.62 22.46
C THR A 434 24.85 4.57 23.61
N SER A 435 26.10 4.17 23.34
CA SER A 435 27.21 4.18 24.31
C SER A 435 27.38 5.56 24.94
N PHE A 436 27.42 6.63 24.12
CA PHE A 436 27.50 7.99 24.62
C PHE A 436 26.33 8.36 25.53
N ASN A 437 25.10 7.95 25.18
CA ASN A 437 23.91 8.22 26.00
C ASN A 437 23.95 7.48 27.35
N LEU A 438 24.46 6.25 27.36
CA LEU A 438 24.64 5.46 28.58
C LEU A 438 25.72 6.07 29.47
N LEU A 439 26.92 6.26 28.94
CA LEU A 439 28.09 6.67 29.72
C LEU A 439 28.07 8.16 30.11
N SER A 440 27.75 9.04 29.16
CA SER A 440 27.84 10.50 29.39
C SER A 440 26.57 11.09 29.99
N MET A 441 25.39 10.57 29.60
CA MET A 441 24.11 11.08 30.09
C MET A 441 23.48 10.22 31.20
N ARG A 442 24.12 9.10 31.58
CA ARG A 442 23.65 8.17 32.63
C ARG A 442 22.19 7.75 32.45
N MET A 443 21.80 7.52 31.20
CA MET A 443 20.45 7.05 30.87
C MET A 443 20.37 5.53 31.03
N ASP A 444 19.19 5.01 31.35
CA ASP A 444 18.91 3.58 31.25
C ASP A 444 18.98 3.10 29.78
N ILE A 445 19.24 1.81 29.56
CA ILE A 445 19.34 1.23 28.20
C ILE A 445 18.08 1.50 27.36
N HIS A 446 16.90 1.44 27.99
CA HIS A 446 15.65 1.76 27.34
C HIS A 446 15.64 3.22 26.83
N ASP A 447 16.00 4.18 27.67
CA ASP A 447 15.93 5.60 27.35
C ASP A 447 17.06 6.03 26.41
N ALA A 448 18.25 5.45 26.58
CA ALA A 448 19.38 5.65 25.67
C ALA A 448 19.03 5.30 24.22
N LEU A 449 18.20 4.27 24.01
CA LEU A 449 17.74 3.82 22.69
C LEU A 449 16.48 4.58 22.22
N PHE A 450 15.45 4.70 23.07
CA PHE A 450 14.09 5.05 22.67
C PHE A 450 13.59 6.43 23.11
N ASP A 451 14.36 7.19 23.90
CA ASP A 451 13.91 8.52 24.34
C ASP A 451 13.55 9.45 23.17
N ASN A 452 12.48 10.22 23.35
CA ASN A 452 11.94 11.11 22.32
C ASN A 452 12.87 12.27 21.96
N LYS A 453 13.76 12.68 22.87
CA LYS A 453 14.71 13.78 22.65
C LYS A 453 16.08 13.26 22.27
N PHE A 454 16.64 12.35 23.05
CA PHE A 454 18.05 11.94 23.01
C PHE A 454 18.30 10.54 22.45
N GLY A 455 17.27 9.69 22.38
CA GLY A 455 17.37 8.30 21.96
C GLY A 455 18.16 8.12 20.66
N SER A 456 19.02 7.09 20.61
CA SER A 456 19.82 6.81 19.42
C SER A 456 18.96 6.36 18.23
N LEU A 457 17.86 5.63 18.48
CA LEU A 457 16.92 5.15 17.46
C LEU A 457 15.82 6.14 17.07
N LYS A 458 15.83 7.36 17.60
CA LYS A 458 14.82 8.39 17.33
C LYS A 458 14.60 8.65 15.83
N ASN A 459 15.68 8.72 15.06
CA ASN A 459 15.64 8.98 13.62
C ASN A 459 15.72 7.70 12.76
N VAL A 460 15.67 6.53 13.39
CA VAL A 460 15.62 5.24 12.70
C VAL A 460 14.15 4.85 12.53
N TYR A 461 13.66 4.78 11.29
CA TYR A 461 12.26 4.46 11.01
C TYR A 461 12.08 3.01 10.52
N SER A 462 12.89 2.08 11.03
CA SER A 462 12.67 0.65 10.84
C SER A 462 11.95 0.08 12.07
N GLU A 463 10.75 -0.46 11.86
CA GLU A 463 10.00 -1.13 12.93
C GLU A 463 10.71 -2.41 13.37
N ARG A 464 11.33 -3.14 12.45
CA ARG A 464 12.11 -4.35 12.73
C ARG A 464 13.28 -4.09 13.68
N ILE A 465 14.08 -3.06 13.39
CA ILE A 465 15.21 -2.67 14.25
C ILE A 465 14.68 -2.29 15.64
N LYS A 466 13.61 -1.49 15.71
CA LYS A 466 13.04 -1.06 17.00
C LYS A 466 12.48 -2.21 17.82
N ALA A 467 11.72 -3.11 17.20
CA ALA A 467 11.12 -4.25 17.86
C ALA A 467 12.20 -5.17 18.44
N ILE A 468 13.24 -5.51 17.65
CA ILE A 468 14.33 -6.36 18.13
C ILE A 468 15.14 -5.68 19.23
N MET A 469 15.40 -4.37 19.13
CA MET A 469 16.10 -3.65 20.19
C MET A 469 15.25 -3.52 21.47
N LYS A 470 13.91 -3.50 21.38
CA LYS A 470 13.05 -3.57 22.57
C LYS A 470 13.09 -4.95 23.20
N LEU A 471 13.05 -6.00 22.39
CA LEU A 471 13.20 -7.38 22.84
C LEU A 471 14.55 -7.59 23.53
N PHE A 472 15.61 -7.00 22.99
CA PHE A 472 16.93 -6.97 23.62
C PHE A 472 16.91 -6.30 25.00
N VAL A 473 16.29 -5.12 25.12
CA VAL A 473 16.12 -4.42 26.41
C VAL A 473 15.32 -5.25 27.41
N GLU A 474 14.30 -5.97 26.95
CA GLU A 474 13.47 -6.81 27.81
C GLU A 474 14.22 -8.07 28.27
N GLY A 475 15.01 -8.68 27.38
CA GLY A 475 15.90 -9.79 27.72
C GLY A 475 17.00 -9.40 28.72
N MET A 476 17.45 -8.15 28.70
CA MET A 476 18.46 -7.61 29.62
C MET A 476 17.94 -7.26 31.02
N LYS A 477 16.62 -7.15 31.21
CA LYS A 477 16.02 -6.90 32.53
C LYS A 477 15.90 -8.17 33.38
N LYS A 478 16.11 -9.33 32.75
CA LYS A 478 16.16 -10.65 33.37
C LYS A 478 17.60 -10.96 33.73
#